data_AF-A0A3N0CJX0-F1
#
_entry.id   AF-A0A3N0CJX0-F1
#
_cell.length_a   1.000
_cell.length_b   1.000
_cell.length_c   1.000
_cell.angle_alpha   90.00
_cell.angle_beta   90.00
_cell.angle_gamma   90.00
#
_symmetry.space_group_name_H-M   'P 1'
#
loop_
_entity.id
_entity.type
_entity.pdbx_description
1 polymer ?
#
loop_
_entity_poly.entity_id
_entity_poly.type
_entity_poly.pdbx_seq_one_letter_code
_entity_poly.pdbx_strand_id
1 'polypeptide(L)'
;MTAKPKPPTNLSTAGKALWTEVVARYTLRADELRCLEDACATTDMLATLEQEWRDAGRPFMSTGSMGQEVEHPLIGSIDKMRKSRQAFIRQLKLPDEAPAGGPVVNPARAAADTRWKHGA
;
A
#
# COMPACT_ATOMS: atom_id res chain seq x y z
N MET A 1 11.40 21.67 13.46
CA MET A 1 10.88 20.30 13.28
C MET A 1 10.04 20.30 12.01
N THR A 2 10.36 19.49 11.00
CA THR A 2 9.55 19.40 9.77
C THR A 2 8.23 18.73 10.09
N ALA A 3 7.11 19.36 9.70
CA ALA A 3 5.78 18.79 9.93
C ALA A 3 5.62 17.47 9.16
N LYS A 4 5.01 16.46 9.78
CA LYS A 4 4.70 15.19 9.11
C LYS A 4 3.70 15.42 7.98
N PRO A 5 3.87 14.78 6.80
CA PRO A 5 2.97 14.98 5.68
C PRO A 5 1.57 14.43 5.99
N LYS A 6 0.54 15.23 5.72
CA LYS A 6 -0.86 14.85 5.92
C LYS A 6 -1.29 13.80 4.89
N PRO A 7 -2.20 12.87 5.24
CA PRO A 7 -2.77 11.94 4.27
C PRO A 7 -3.55 12.69 3.16
N PRO A 8 -3.51 12.21 1.92
CA PRO A 8 -4.40 12.66 0.85
C PRO A 8 -5.89 12.61 1.26
N THR A 9 -6.66 13.60 0.81
CA THR A 9 -8.05 13.82 1.27
C THR A 9 -9.03 12.76 0.79
N ASN A 10 -8.75 12.16 -0.37
CA ASN A 10 -9.50 11.11 -1.06
C ASN A 10 -9.34 9.70 -0.45
N LEU A 11 -8.41 9.48 0.48
CA LEU A 11 -8.27 8.17 1.14
C LEU A 11 -9.44 7.88 2.08
N SER A 12 -9.82 6.61 2.18
CA SER A 12 -10.78 6.11 3.18
C SER A 12 -10.05 5.68 4.46
N THR A 13 -10.77 5.08 5.41
CA THR A 13 -10.25 4.79 6.76
C THR A 13 -9.03 3.87 6.76
N ALA A 14 -8.99 2.86 5.88
CA ALA A 14 -7.93 1.86 5.87
C ALA A 14 -6.61 2.42 5.31
N GLY A 15 -6.69 3.18 4.22
CA GLY A 15 -5.57 3.92 3.64
C GLY A 15 -5.07 5.03 4.56
N LYS A 16 -5.97 5.77 5.23
CA LYS A 16 -5.58 6.77 6.24
C LYS A 16 -4.83 6.16 7.43
N ALA A 17 -5.23 4.97 7.88
CA ALA A 17 -4.53 4.24 8.93
C ALA A 17 -3.11 3.83 8.49
N LEU A 18 -2.97 3.19 7.31
CA LEU A 18 -1.68 2.81 6.75
C LEU A 18 -0.75 4.01 6.55
N TRP A 19 -1.26 5.11 5.99
CA TRP A 19 -0.50 6.35 5.83
C TRP A 19 0.05 6.82 7.17
N THR A 20 -0.83 6.91 8.18
CA THR A 20 -0.49 7.42 9.51
C THR A 20 0.56 6.55 10.18
N GLU A 21 0.46 5.23 10.10
CA GLU A 21 1.46 4.29 10.64
C GLU A 21 2.83 4.48 9.97
N VAL A 22 2.87 4.54 8.64
CA VAL A 22 4.13 4.66 7.90
C VAL A 22 4.79 6.02 8.14
N VAL A 23 4.07 7.14 8.00
CA VAL A 23 4.66 8.48 8.25
C VAL A 23 4.90 8.76 9.75
N ALA A 24 4.30 7.97 10.65
CA ALA A 24 4.65 8.01 12.07
C ALA A 24 6.09 7.51 12.30
N ARG A 25 6.48 6.41 11.66
CA ARG A 25 7.78 5.71 11.86
C ARG A 25 8.89 6.16 10.89
N TYR A 26 8.55 6.48 9.66
CA TYR A 26 9.52 6.75 8.58
C TYR A 26 9.41 8.18 8.06
N THR A 27 10.56 8.81 7.80
CA THR A 27 10.63 10.06 7.05
C THR A 27 10.71 9.73 5.57
N LEU A 28 9.68 10.02 4.77
CA LEU A 28 9.59 9.70 3.33
C LEU A 28 9.93 10.90 2.42
N ARG A 29 10.45 10.64 1.20
CA ARG A 29 10.61 11.66 0.14
C ARG A 29 9.42 11.69 -0.82
N ALA A 30 9.34 12.70 -1.70
CA ALA A 30 8.16 12.95 -2.52
C ALA A 30 7.78 11.78 -3.46
N ASP A 31 8.73 11.03 -3.98
CA ASP A 31 8.54 9.81 -4.78
C ASP A 31 7.97 8.65 -3.95
N GLU A 32 8.55 8.40 -2.77
CA GLU A 32 8.05 7.40 -1.82
C GLU A 32 6.67 7.76 -1.27
N LEU A 33 6.35 9.05 -1.11
CA LEU A 33 5.02 9.50 -0.69
C LEU A 33 3.95 9.21 -1.76
N ARG A 34 4.25 9.33 -3.07
CA ARG A 34 3.34 8.84 -4.13
C ARG A 34 3.16 7.32 -4.03
N CYS A 35 4.25 6.57 -3.85
CA CYS A 35 4.17 5.11 -3.74
C CYS A 35 3.39 4.66 -2.49
N LEU A 36 3.47 5.41 -1.38
CA LEU A 36 2.63 5.21 -0.21
C LEU A 36 1.16 5.56 -0.49
N GLU A 37 0.88 6.64 -1.23
CA GLU A 37 -0.48 6.99 -1.66
C GLU A 37 -1.12 5.87 -2.50
N ASP A 38 -0.40 5.32 -3.48
CA ASP A 38 -0.85 4.16 -4.28
C ASP A 38 -1.12 2.93 -3.40
N ALA A 39 -0.25 2.65 -2.43
CA ALA A 39 -0.44 1.56 -1.46
C ALA A 39 -1.68 1.79 -0.56
N CYS A 40 -1.94 3.04 -0.16
CA CYS A 40 -3.10 3.42 0.65
C CYS A 40 -4.40 3.30 -0.15
N ALA A 41 -4.45 3.83 -1.37
CA ALA A 41 -5.63 3.72 -2.25
C ALA A 41 -5.94 2.25 -2.60
N THR A 42 -4.92 1.43 -2.84
CA THR A 42 -5.09 -0.02 -3.05
C THR A 42 -5.59 -0.72 -1.78
N THR A 43 -5.20 -0.24 -0.60
CA THR A 43 -5.67 -0.76 0.70
C THR A 43 -7.14 -0.42 0.95
N ASP A 44 -7.57 0.80 0.61
CA ASP A 44 -8.98 1.20 0.67
C ASP A 44 -9.85 0.36 -0.29
N MET A 45 -9.41 0.20 -1.55
CA MET A 45 -10.13 -0.63 -2.52
C MET A 45 -10.22 -2.10 -2.07
N LEU A 46 -9.15 -2.65 -1.53
CA LEU A 46 -9.14 -4.01 -0.97
C LEU A 46 -10.14 -4.14 0.20
N ALA A 47 -10.20 -3.15 1.09
CA ALA A 47 -11.15 -3.16 2.21
C ALA A 47 -12.62 -3.13 1.73
N THR A 48 -12.92 -2.34 0.70
CA THR A 48 -14.25 -2.34 0.05
C THR A 48 -14.57 -3.71 -0.57
N LEU A 49 -13.67 -4.27 -1.38
CA LEU A 49 -13.91 -5.59 -2.02
C LEU A 49 -14.06 -6.72 -0.98
N GLU A 50 -13.30 -6.68 0.12
CA GLU A 50 -13.44 -7.62 1.25
C GLU A 50 -14.72 -7.41 2.06
N GLN A 51 -15.33 -6.23 2.03
CA GLN A 51 -16.63 -5.94 2.63
C GLN A 51 -17.76 -6.46 1.73
N GLU A 52 -17.79 -6.06 0.46
CA GLU A 52 -18.75 -6.55 -0.55
C GLU A 52 -18.77 -8.09 -0.61
N TRP A 53 -17.60 -8.74 -0.61
CA TRP A 53 -17.53 -10.20 -0.63
C TRP A 53 -18.00 -10.83 0.68
N ARG A 54 -17.87 -10.15 1.83
CA ARG A 54 -18.45 -10.61 3.11
C ARG A 54 -19.97 -10.48 3.10
N ASP A 55 -20.50 -9.36 2.61
CA ASP A 55 -21.94 -9.08 2.61
C ASP A 55 -22.68 -9.97 1.60
N ALA A 56 -22.01 -10.39 0.53
CA ALA A 56 -22.47 -11.47 -0.36
C ALA A 56 -22.44 -12.89 0.26
N GLY A 57 -21.90 -13.07 1.47
CA GLY A 57 -21.78 -14.38 2.15
C GLY A 57 -20.49 -15.15 1.85
N ARG A 58 -19.46 -14.50 1.29
CA ARG A 58 -18.20 -15.10 0.80
C ARG A 58 -18.38 -16.27 -0.18
N PRO A 59 -19.20 -16.13 -1.25
CA PRO A 59 -19.37 -17.16 -2.26
C PRO A 59 -18.04 -17.49 -2.93
N PHE A 60 -17.75 -18.78 -3.09
CA PHE A 60 -16.59 -19.26 -3.86
C PHE A 60 -16.90 -19.27 -5.37
N MET A 61 -18.15 -19.58 -5.70
CA MET A 61 -18.65 -19.70 -7.08
C MET A 61 -19.73 -18.65 -7.37
N SER A 62 -19.97 -18.40 -8.65
CA SER A 62 -21.05 -17.57 -9.20
C SER A 62 -21.56 -18.17 -10.51
N THR A 63 -22.79 -17.83 -10.90
CA THR A 63 -23.34 -18.23 -12.20
C THR A 63 -22.80 -17.34 -13.31
N GLY A 64 -22.08 -17.93 -14.25
CA GLY A 64 -21.60 -17.25 -15.46
C GLY A 64 -22.72 -16.97 -16.46
N SER A 65 -22.43 -16.17 -17.49
CA SER A 65 -23.42 -15.70 -18.47
C SER A 65 -24.08 -16.80 -19.32
N MET A 66 -23.49 -18.00 -19.40
CA MET A 66 -24.08 -19.18 -20.08
C MET A 66 -24.67 -20.19 -19.08
N GLY A 67 -24.89 -19.79 -17.82
CA GLY A 67 -25.46 -20.63 -16.76
C GLY A 67 -24.47 -21.59 -16.08
N GLN A 68 -23.22 -21.61 -16.52
CA GLN A 68 -22.17 -22.46 -15.93
C GLN A 68 -21.65 -21.89 -14.61
N GLU A 69 -21.24 -22.75 -13.69
CA GLU A 69 -20.59 -22.35 -12.44
C GLU A 69 -19.15 -21.87 -12.70
N VAL A 70 -18.80 -20.68 -12.21
CA VAL A 70 -17.46 -20.07 -12.36
C VAL A 70 -16.97 -19.48 -11.03
N GLU A 71 -15.66 -19.33 -10.86
CA GLU A 71 -15.07 -18.65 -9.69
C GLU A 71 -15.70 -17.25 -9.50
N HIS A 72 -16.00 -16.89 -8.25
CA HIS A 72 -16.62 -15.62 -7.95
C HIS A 72 -15.69 -14.43 -8.29
N PRO A 73 -16.13 -13.43 -9.09
CA PRO A 73 -15.24 -12.41 -9.66
C PRO A 73 -14.53 -11.51 -8.63
N LEU A 74 -15.06 -11.40 -7.41
CA LEU A 74 -14.39 -10.70 -6.31
C LEU A 74 -13.10 -11.41 -5.85
N ILE A 75 -12.96 -12.74 -6.02
CA ILE A 75 -11.76 -13.48 -5.58
C ILE A 75 -10.54 -13.03 -6.38
N GLY A 76 -10.61 -13.07 -7.72
CA GLY A 76 -9.56 -12.55 -8.59
C GLY A 76 -9.30 -11.05 -8.42
N SER A 77 -10.35 -10.28 -8.11
CA SER A 77 -10.22 -8.84 -7.83
C SER A 77 -9.47 -8.55 -6.52
N ILE A 78 -9.77 -9.30 -5.46
CA ILE A 78 -9.11 -9.24 -4.15
C ILE A 78 -7.64 -9.65 -4.29
N ASP A 79 -7.34 -10.76 -4.96
CA ASP A 79 -5.96 -11.21 -5.22
C ASP A 79 -5.15 -10.16 -6.00
N LYS A 80 -5.73 -9.58 -7.07
CA LYS A 80 -5.12 -8.48 -7.81
C LYS A 80 -4.77 -7.29 -6.92
N MET A 81 -5.69 -6.84 -6.06
CA MET A 81 -5.43 -5.74 -5.12
C MET A 81 -4.36 -6.11 -4.08
N ARG A 82 -4.36 -7.35 -3.56
CA ARG A 82 -3.29 -7.83 -2.65
C ARG A 82 -1.91 -7.78 -3.31
N LYS A 83 -1.82 -8.23 -4.57
CA LYS A 83 -0.57 -8.21 -5.37
C LYS A 83 -0.09 -6.78 -5.64
N SER A 84 -0.97 -5.88 -6.09
CA SER A 84 -0.65 -4.46 -6.28
C SER A 84 -0.18 -3.80 -4.98
N ARG A 85 -0.90 -3.99 -3.87
CA ARG A 85 -0.52 -3.46 -2.55
C ARG A 85 0.86 -3.97 -2.12
N GLN A 86 1.13 -5.27 -2.30
CA GLN A 86 2.42 -5.86 -1.97
C GLN A 86 3.56 -5.30 -2.84
N ALA A 87 3.31 -5.01 -4.12
CA ALA A 87 4.28 -4.39 -5.01
C ALA A 87 4.66 -2.97 -4.55
N PHE A 88 3.68 -2.12 -4.25
CA PHE A 88 3.93 -0.76 -3.75
C PHE A 88 4.64 -0.76 -2.39
N ILE A 89 4.21 -1.59 -1.43
CA ILE A 89 4.89 -1.72 -0.13
C ILE A 89 6.35 -2.18 -0.30
N ARG A 90 6.63 -3.13 -1.19
CA ARG A 90 8.01 -3.56 -1.51
C ARG A 90 8.83 -2.45 -2.17
N GLN A 91 8.21 -1.62 -3.00
CA GLN A 91 8.89 -0.51 -3.69
C GLN A 91 9.33 0.60 -2.72
N LEU A 92 8.62 0.80 -1.60
CA LEU A 92 9.04 1.71 -0.53
C LEU A 92 10.35 1.29 0.15
N LYS A 93 10.72 -0.01 0.10
CA LYS A 93 11.96 -0.58 0.69
C LYS A 93 12.23 -0.10 2.11
N LEU A 94 11.19 -0.08 2.95
CA LEU A 94 11.31 0.34 4.35
C LEU A 94 12.15 -0.69 5.13
N PRO A 95 13.04 -0.28 6.04
CA PRO A 95 13.77 -1.21 6.90
C PRO A 95 12.84 -1.86 7.93
N ASP A 96 13.06 -3.13 8.24
CA ASP A 96 12.17 -3.94 9.10
C ASP A 96 12.08 -3.41 10.54
N GLU A 97 13.24 -3.05 11.13
CA GLU A 97 13.30 -2.39 12.42
C GLU A 97 13.66 -0.91 12.28
N ALA A 98 12.84 -0.06 12.90
CA ALA A 98 13.23 1.30 13.21
C ALA A 98 14.02 1.29 14.54
N PRO A 99 15.31 1.70 14.56
CA PRO A 99 16.05 1.80 15.82
C PRO A 99 15.29 2.69 16.82
N ALA A 100 15.35 2.32 18.10
CA ALA A 100 14.64 2.99 19.19
C ALA A 100 15.18 4.43 19.39
N GLY A 101 14.67 5.38 18.60
CA GLY A 101 15.24 6.73 18.53
C GLY A 101 14.72 7.61 17.40
N GLY A 102 13.41 7.67 17.18
CA GLY A 102 12.80 8.66 16.28
C GLY A 102 12.62 8.23 14.81
N PRO A 103 12.22 9.16 13.91
CA PRO A 103 11.82 8.82 12.55
C PRO A 103 12.99 8.35 11.67
N VAL A 104 12.83 7.20 11.03
CA VAL A 104 13.92 6.58 10.27
C VAL A 104 13.95 7.08 8.83
N VAL A 105 15.17 7.37 8.36
CA VAL A 105 15.48 7.67 6.97
C VAL A 105 15.83 6.35 6.28
N ASN A 106 15.18 6.02 5.17
CA ASN A 106 15.45 4.80 4.42
C ASN A 106 16.94 4.75 3.97
N PRO A 107 17.72 3.71 4.35
CA PRO A 107 19.15 3.62 4.02
C PRO A 107 19.42 3.32 2.53
N ALA A 108 18.45 2.73 1.80
CA ALA A 108 18.58 2.49 0.36
C ALA A 108 18.76 3.81 -0.44
N ARG A 109 18.36 4.95 0.14
CA ARG A 109 18.61 6.29 -0.42
C ARG A 109 20.09 6.65 -0.42
N ALA A 110 20.77 6.43 0.70
CA ALA A 110 22.17 6.82 0.88
C ALA A 110 23.06 6.10 -0.15
N ALA A 111 22.75 4.84 -0.45
CA ALA A 111 23.41 4.08 -1.51
C ALA A 111 23.18 4.67 -2.92
N ALA A 112 21.96 5.15 -3.22
CA ALA A 112 21.67 5.82 -4.50
C ALA A 112 22.41 7.16 -4.62
N ASP A 113 22.36 8.00 -3.59
CA ASP A 113 23.00 9.32 -3.58
C ASP A 113 24.54 9.19 -3.67
N THR A 114 25.12 8.15 -3.08
CA THR A 114 26.57 7.84 -3.16
C THR A 114 27.00 7.49 -4.59
N ARG A 115 26.16 6.76 -5.34
CA ARG A 115 26.45 6.34 -6.72
C ARG A 115 26.54 7.52 -7.69
N TRP A 116 25.78 8.60 -7.48
CA TRP A 116 25.86 9.80 -8.30
C TRP A 116 27.00 10.75 -7.90
N LYS A 117 27.41 10.74 -6.63
CA LYS A 117 28.52 11.57 -6.13
C LYS A 117 29.93 11.09 -6.53
N HIS A 118 30.08 9.84 -6.99
CA HIS A 118 31.36 9.27 -7.45
C HIS A 118 31.47 9.20 -8.99
N GLY A 119 30.54 9.81 -9.71
CA GLY A 119 30.49 9.83 -11.18
C GLY A 119 30.52 11.23 -11.79
N ALA A 120 31.02 12.20 -11.03
CA ALA A 120 31.21 13.60 -11.40
C ALA A 120 32.65 14.04 -11.08
#